data_AF-A0A851GQ62-F1
#
_entry.id   AF-A0A851GQ62-F1
#
_cell.length_a   1.000
_cell.length_b   1.000
_cell.length_c   1.000
_cell.angle_alpha   90.00
_cell.angle_beta   90.00
_cell.angle_gamma   90.00
#
_symmetry.space_group_name_H-M   'P 1'
#
loop_
_entity.id
_entity.type
_entity.pdbx_description
1 polymer ?
#
loop_
_entity_poly.entity_id
_entity_poly.type
_entity_poly.pdbx_seq_one_letter_code
_entity_poly.pdbx_strand_id
1 'polypeptide(L)'
;MIGKSYGELGGEARSMHKSQAEGRPRRRGEVFEYFVTTGGDSAKTDIMEGINTGWERLKVDTVLQTVTTQGKTTSLPINNKAQIDSIQLLLQQVLQQYDFKSPDKSVPALVKLYRKIESLKTSDQLWKSQKLKELKEIIEFASALFVEAYTQQETALKGDSVRVSYFINKRSDVPMKISSVKMADYQDTLMMLYPEKNKNYVFTKVLVPIFGAEITQPYWLRQPKVRDGMFTVSDQIDVGKAWNDPLYHAVFTVEIDGYTFDLKKPVLYKYVDAERGELYQPFIIVPHVELYMSPSVVLLNVKDEYGKNRSDSMLHVIYRSNFSQTGITTDLNIRQEAVKPVISGEKRSFIKGQRQIIDIPISKVYNSKAPVKYLEATMRITTPEGKALNFSDYFKAIKYDHIPNIHYAFRDYVKVIDSEIKVRGKKIGFIPGSGDVMPEALKQMGYEVKILDDASVTDDGLKDLDAIITGVRAYNIHEWLSGKYDVMMRYVQNGGNLIVQYNRNQGGVSNPKIGPYPFQISSTRVTEEDAVVKFVQPQHPVLNYPNKISQEDFNDWVQERSTYQADQFIGKYEAPLGMNDKGEKESTGSLITTKYGKGNFAYVSLVMFRQLPAGNPGAFKILANLVALPKQP
;
A
#
# COMPACT_ATOMS: atom_id res chain seq x y z
N MET A 1 24.20 25.56 9.90
CA MET A 1 23.09 25.76 8.93
C MET A 1 21.80 25.72 9.72
N ILE A 2 20.96 26.77 9.63
CA ILE A 2 19.71 26.90 10.42
C ILE A 2 18.55 26.04 9.83
N GLY A 3 18.86 25.21 8.82
CA GLY A 3 18.03 24.07 8.40
C GLY A 3 16.67 24.42 7.81
N LYS A 4 15.77 23.43 7.85
CA LYS A 4 14.34 23.53 7.48
C LYS A 4 13.51 23.62 8.76
N SER A 5 12.40 24.35 8.75
CA SER A 5 11.48 24.35 9.90
C SER A 5 10.72 23.02 10.01
N TYR A 6 10.17 22.71 11.19
CA TYR A 6 9.28 21.55 11.38
C TYR A 6 8.07 21.59 10.44
N GLY A 7 7.53 22.78 10.16
CA GLY A 7 6.43 22.97 9.20
C GLY A 7 6.83 22.63 7.76
N GLU A 8 8.06 22.94 7.35
CA GLU A 8 8.59 22.56 6.04
C GLU A 8 8.82 21.04 5.97
N LEU A 9 9.39 20.43 7.01
CA LEU A 9 9.56 18.98 7.12
C LEU A 9 8.21 18.24 7.11
N GLY A 10 7.22 18.75 7.84
CA GLY A 10 5.86 18.20 7.87
C GLY A 10 5.15 18.31 6.51
N GLY A 11 5.34 19.42 5.79
CA GLY A 11 4.86 19.57 4.41
C GLY A 11 5.49 18.59 3.44
N GLU A 12 6.81 18.36 3.56
CA GLU A 12 7.53 17.34 2.78
C GLU A 12 7.04 15.93 3.11
N ALA A 13 6.92 15.60 4.39
CA ALA A 13 6.40 14.30 4.85
C ALA A 13 4.99 14.04 4.32
N ARG A 14 4.07 15.02 4.41
CA ARG A 14 2.72 14.87 3.85
C ARG A 14 2.74 14.65 2.33
N SER A 15 3.66 15.32 1.64
CA SER A 15 3.83 15.17 0.19
C SER A 15 4.38 13.79 -0.21
N MET A 16 4.81 12.95 0.74
CA MET A 16 5.13 11.55 0.49
C MET A 16 3.90 10.64 0.41
N HIS A 17 2.69 11.11 0.78
CA HIS A 17 1.43 10.40 0.54
C HIS A 17 0.97 10.53 -0.93
N LYS A 18 1.87 10.17 -1.86
CA LYS A 18 1.69 10.39 -3.30
C LYS A 18 0.50 9.64 -3.90
N SER A 19 0.16 8.46 -3.37
CA SER A 19 -0.99 7.66 -3.80
C SER A 19 -2.35 8.35 -3.55
N GLN A 20 -2.40 9.30 -2.61
CA GLN A 20 -3.59 10.09 -2.32
C GLN A 20 -3.55 11.49 -2.96
N ALA A 21 -2.43 11.83 -3.60
CA ALA A 21 -2.12 13.16 -4.11
C ALA A 21 -2.31 14.25 -3.03
N GLU A 22 -1.71 14.02 -1.86
CA GLU A 22 -1.71 14.94 -0.70
C GLU A 22 -0.47 15.85 -0.67
N GLY A 23 -0.02 16.32 -1.85
CA GLY A 23 1.04 17.32 -1.92
C GLY A 23 0.69 18.57 -1.12
N ARG A 24 1.60 19.03 -0.25
CA ARG A 24 1.40 20.22 0.58
C ARG A 24 2.53 21.22 0.37
N PRO A 25 2.23 22.53 0.34
CA PRO A 25 3.28 23.54 0.27
C PRO A 25 4.14 23.50 1.54
N ARG A 26 5.44 23.75 1.37
CA ARG A 26 6.36 24.02 2.48
C ARG A 26 5.98 25.37 3.09
N ARG A 27 5.41 25.34 4.28
CA ARG A 27 5.02 26.56 5.00
C ARG A 27 6.25 27.14 5.68
N ARG A 28 6.69 28.31 5.21
CA ARG A 28 7.77 29.09 5.83
C ARG A 28 7.18 30.12 6.78
N GLY A 29 7.95 30.47 7.81
CA GLY A 29 7.50 31.36 8.87
C GLY A 29 6.98 30.61 10.10
N GLU A 30 6.52 31.35 11.09
CA GLU A 30 6.02 30.81 12.35
C GLU A 30 4.63 30.18 12.16
N VAL A 31 4.44 29.00 12.74
CA VAL A 31 3.16 28.31 12.83
C VAL A 31 2.99 27.88 14.28
N PHE A 32 1.93 28.34 14.92
CA PHE A 32 1.60 27.93 16.29
C PHE A 32 0.89 26.57 16.25
N GLU A 33 1.49 25.58 16.92
CA GLU A 33 0.85 24.30 17.21
C GLU A 33 0.46 24.25 18.69
N TYR A 34 -0.75 23.75 18.95
CA TYR A 34 -1.27 23.64 20.31
C TYR A 34 -1.11 22.21 20.78
N PHE A 35 -0.38 22.02 21.87
CA PHE A 35 -0.21 20.75 22.52
C PHE A 35 -1.14 20.68 23.74
N VAL A 36 -1.80 19.55 23.92
CA VAL A 36 -2.59 19.24 25.11
C VAL A 36 -1.90 18.10 25.83
N THR A 37 -1.55 18.30 27.09
CA THR A 37 -1.00 17.24 27.93
C THR A 37 -2.09 16.19 28.19
N THR A 38 -1.94 15.00 27.60
CA THR A 38 -2.86 13.88 27.83
C THR A 38 -2.39 12.94 28.95
N GLY A 39 -1.18 13.13 29.48
CA GLY A 39 -0.61 12.39 30.60
C GLY A 39 0.83 12.81 30.92
N GLY A 40 1.33 12.46 32.12
CA GLY A 40 2.66 12.85 32.61
C GLY A 40 2.73 14.28 33.16
N ASP A 41 3.95 14.73 33.45
CA ASP A 41 4.20 16.11 33.88
C ASP A 41 3.93 17.08 32.73
N SER A 42 3.25 18.20 33.02
CA SER A 42 2.96 19.21 32.01
C SER A 42 4.19 20.08 31.75
N ALA A 43 4.56 20.22 30.47
CA ALA A 43 5.60 21.15 30.03
C ALA A 43 5.21 22.60 30.37
N LYS A 44 6.13 23.36 30.96
CA LYS A 44 5.95 24.75 31.39
C LYS A 44 6.65 25.76 30.50
N THR A 45 7.88 25.44 30.07
CA THR A 45 8.74 26.34 29.30
C THR A 45 9.03 25.83 27.90
N ASP A 46 9.32 24.53 27.77
CA ASP A 46 9.62 23.87 26.50
C ASP A 46 9.04 22.46 26.49
N ILE A 47 8.57 21.99 25.33
CA ILE A 47 7.94 20.66 25.20
C ILE A 47 8.91 19.51 25.49
N MET A 48 10.22 19.74 25.45
CA MET A 48 11.28 18.79 25.78
C MET A 48 11.92 19.08 27.15
N GLU A 49 11.37 19.98 27.98
CA GLU A 49 11.95 20.27 29.28
C GLU A 49 12.05 19.02 30.17
N GLY A 50 13.14 18.90 30.92
CA GLY A 50 13.39 17.74 31.77
C GLY A 50 13.80 16.45 31.03
N ILE A 51 13.82 16.42 29.70
CA ILE A 51 14.30 15.25 28.94
C ILE A 51 15.82 15.20 28.92
N ASN A 52 16.41 14.25 29.65
CA ASN A 52 17.85 14.00 29.63
C ASN A 52 18.27 13.16 28.41
N THR A 53 18.99 13.79 27.47
CA THR A 53 19.52 13.14 26.26
C THR A 53 20.97 12.66 26.40
N GLY A 54 21.65 13.00 27.51
CA GLY A 54 23.05 12.66 27.78
C GLY A 54 23.24 11.30 28.45
N TRP A 55 24.49 10.93 28.69
CA TRP A 55 24.83 9.67 29.39
C TRP A 55 24.42 9.66 30.87
N GLU A 56 24.18 10.84 31.45
CA GLU A 56 23.66 11.00 32.82
C GLU A 56 22.24 10.45 33.00
N ARG A 57 21.54 10.16 31.90
CA ARG A 57 20.24 9.47 31.95
C ARG A 57 20.34 8.05 32.49
N LEU A 58 21.51 7.43 32.35
CA LEU A 58 21.76 6.10 32.91
C LEU A 58 21.88 6.26 34.42
N LYS A 59 21.02 5.55 35.15
CA LYS A 59 21.03 5.60 36.61
C LYS A 59 22.40 5.15 37.14
N VAL A 60 22.87 5.82 38.19
CA VAL A 60 24.06 5.40 38.91
C VAL A 60 23.73 4.11 39.67
N ASP A 61 24.07 2.97 39.08
CA ASP A 61 23.86 1.67 39.68
C ASP A 61 24.92 1.48 40.76
N THR A 62 24.50 1.33 42.02
CA THR A 62 25.40 1.08 43.15
C THR A 62 25.27 -0.37 43.59
N VAL A 63 26.36 -1.12 43.55
CA VAL A 63 26.45 -2.50 44.00
C VAL A 63 27.45 -2.58 45.14
N LEU A 64 27.08 -3.26 46.23
CA LEU A 64 28.01 -3.56 47.32
C LEU A 64 28.92 -4.71 46.89
N GLN A 65 30.20 -4.44 46.66
CA GLN A 65 31.20 -5.47 46.46
C GLN A 65 31.88 -5.80 47.79
N THR A 66 31.79 -7.06 48.19
CA THR A 66 32.50 -7.58 49.36
C THR A 66 33.97 -7.82 48.99
N VAL A 67 34.88 -7.15 49.69
CA VAL A 67 36.33 -7.31 49.52
C VAL A 67 36.93 -7.79 50.84
N THR A 68 37.66 -8.90 50.79
CA THR A 68 38.42 -9.40 51.94
C THR A 68 39.89 -9.06 51.75
N THR A 69 40.42 -8.22 52.63
CA THR A 69 41.85 -7.84 52.63
C THR A 69 42.41 -8.15 54.00
N GLN A 70 43.52 -8.91 54.07
CA GLN A 70 44.15 -9.33 55.33
C GLN A 70 43.15 -9.99 56.32
N GLY A 71 42.25 -10.85 55.83
CA GLY A 71 41.27 -11.56 56.67
C GLY A 71 40.07 -10.72 57.13
N LYS A 72 40.01 -9.43 56.78
CA LYS A 72 38.87 -8.55 57.12
C LYS A 72 37.97 -8.33 55.90
N THR A 73 36.72 -8.76 56.03
CA THR A 73 35.70 -8.64 54.99
C THR A 73 34.97 -7.31 55.11
N THR A 74 34.98 -6.52 54.04
CA THR A 74 34.39 -5.18 54.00
C THR A 74 33.51 -5.04 52.77
N SER A 75 32.29 -4.53 52.91
CA SER A 75 31.40 -4.23 51.78
C SER A 75 31.64 -2.82 51.30
N LEU A 76 32.15 -2.66 50.08
CA LEU A 76 32.40 -1.37 49.46
C LEU A 76 31.32 -1.07 48.41
N PRO A 77 30.68 0.12 48.44
CA PRO A 77 29.80 0.54 47.37
C PRO A 77 30.64 0.84 46.13
N ILE A 78 30.41 0.09 45.05
CA ILE A 78 30.96 0.35 43.74
C ILE A 78 29.82 0.80 42.85
N ASN A 79 29.99 1.95 42.22
CA ASN A 79 29.03 2.46 41.26
C ASN A 79 29.65 2.65 39.88
N ASN A 80 28.78 2.82 38.89
CA ASN A 80 29.18 3.01 37.50
C ASN A 80 29.43 4.49 37.13
N LYS A 81 29.36 5.44 38.08
CA LYS A 81 29.47 6.89 37.80
C LYS A 81 30.80 7.26 37.13
N ALA A 82 31.92 6.74 37.64
CA ALA A 82 33.23 6.98 37.02
C ALA A 82 33.34 6.40 35.59
N GLN A 83 32.61 5.32 35.28
CA GLN A 83 32.55 4.78 33.92
C GLN A 83 31.72 5.70 33.01
N ILE A 84 30.57 6.19 33.49
CA ILE A 84 29.70 7.13 32.78
C ILE A 84 30.45 8.44 32.47
N ASP A 85 31.13 9.02 33.45
CA ASP A 85 31.90 10.26 33.27
C ASP A 85 33.05 10.08 32.28
N SER A 86 33.73 8.93 32.32
CA SER A 86 34.77 8.58 31.36
C SER A 86 34.21 8.42 29.93
N ILE A 87 33.01 7.86 29.76
CA ILE A 87 32.34 7.75 28.45
C ILE A 87 32.00 9.15 27.92
N GLN A 88 31.45 10.02 28.77
CA GLN A 88 31.12 11.39 28.41
C GLN A 88 32.37 12.18 27.96
N LEU A 89 33.47 12.07 28.69
CA LEU A 89 34.74 12.72 28.33
C LEU A 89 35.29 12.21 27.00
N LEU A 90 35.30 10.89 26.78
CA LEU A 90 35.75 10.30 25.51
C LEU A 90 34.87 10.76 24.34
N LEU A 91 33.55 10.82 24.52
CA LEU A 91 32.64 11.33 23.51
C LEU A 91 32.94 12.79 23.16
N GLN A 92 33.16 13.65 24.16
CA GLN A 92 33.54 15.05 23.93
C GLN A 92 34.87 15.17 23.19
N GLN A 93 35.86 14.35 23.52
CA GLN A 93 37.15 14.32 22.82
C GLN A 93 36.98 13.91 21.35
N VAL A 94 36.21 12.86 21.06
CA VAL A 94 35.89 12.43 19.69
C VAL A 94 35.24 13.57 18.90
N LEU A 95 34.26 14.25 19.49
CA LEU A 95 33.56 15.36 18.84
C LEU A 95 34.46 16.57 18.59
N GLN A 96 35.33 16.93 19.54
CA GLN A 96 36.27 18.04 19.39
C GLN A 96 37.34 17.78 18.32
N GLN A 97 37.74 16.52 18.14
CA GLN A 97 38.76 16.11 17.19
C GLN A 97 38.19 15.66 15.84
N TYR A 98 36.87 15.72 15.66
CA TYR A 98 36.22 15.26 14.43
C TYR A 98 36.62 16.13 13.24
N ASP A 99 37.18 15.48 12.21
CA ASP A 99 37.52 16.08 10.93
C ASP A 99 36.57 15.56 9.86
N PHE A 100 35.65 16.40 9.38
CA PHE A 100 34.67 16.01 8.37
C PHE A 100 35.31 15.61 7.02
N LYS A 101 36.56 16.02 6.76
CA LYS A 101 37.33 15.63 5.56
C LYS A 101 38.09 14.31 5.75
N SER A 102 38.27 13.88 6.99
CA SER A 102 38.93 12.61 7.33
C SER A 102 38.24 11.93 8.52
N PRO A 103 36.98 11.47 8.36
CA PRO A 103 36.24 10.79 9.43
C PRO A 103 36.97 9.53 9.94
N ASP A 104 37.80 8.92 9.09
CA ASP A 104 38.62 7.75 9.38
C ASP A 104 39.61 7.97 10.54
N LYS A 105 40.08 9.20 10.74
CA LYS A 105 40.95 9.54 11.89
C LYS A 105 40.24 9.37 13.23
N SER A 106 38.91 9.41 13.26
CA SER A 106 38.13 9.21 14.49
C SER A 106 37.99 7.73 14.87
N VAL A 107 38.27 6.78 13.98
CA VAL A 107 38.01 5.35 14.21
C VAL A 107 38.69 4.81 15.47
N PRO A 108 39.99 5.07 15.75
CA PRO A 108 40.60 4.55 16.97
C PRO A 108 39.95 5.05 18.26
N ALA A 109 39.57 6.33 18.29
CA ALA A 109 38.87 6.92 19.43
C ALA A 109 37.44 6.38 19.56
N LEU A 110 36.73 6.15 18.45
CA LEU A 110 35.41 5.54 18.43
C LEU A 110 35.43 4.08 18.89
N VAL A 111 36.41 3.28 18.44
CA VAL A 111 36.59 1.88 18.89
C VAL A 111 36.91 1.83 20.39
N LYS A 112 37.75 2.76 20.88
CA LYS A 112 38.01 2.91 22.32
C LYS A 112 36.72 3.26 23.10
N LEU A 113 35.91 4.18 22.58
CA LEU A 113 34.62 4.53 23.16
C LEU A 113 33.66 3.32 23.17
N TYR A 114 33.61 2.55 22.09
CA TYR A 114 32.80 1.34 21.96
C TYR A 114 33.15 0.32 23.05
N ARG A 115 34.44 -0.01 23.20
CA ARG A 115 34.93 -0.91 24.25
C ARG A 115 34.55 -0.41 25.65
N LYS A 116 34.61 0.90 25.88
CA LYS A 116 34.24 1.48 27.18
C LYS A 116 32.74 1.30 27.48
N ILE A 117 31.87 1.60 26.51
CA ILE A 117 30.42 1.40 26.63
C ILE A 117 30.09 -0.08 26.78
N GLU A 118 30.75 -0.97 26.04
CA GLU A 118 30.56 -2.41 26.15
C GLU A 118 30.91 -2.91 27.56
N SER A 119 32.00 -2.41 28.14
CA SER A 119 32.41 -2.74 29.51
C SER A 119 31.56 -2.09 30.61
N LEU A 120 30.65 -1.17 30.26
CA LEU A 120 29.80 -0.48 31.22
C LEU A 120 28.87 -1.48 31.90
N LYS A 121 28.93 -1.54 33.23
CA LYS A 121 27.98 -2.30 34.04
C LYS A 121 26.81 -1.38 34.35
N THR A 122 25.64 -1.69 33.80
CA THR A 122 24.43 -0.92 34.07
C THR A 122 23.19 -1.82 34.06
N SER A 123 22.17 -1.46 34.84
CA SER A 123 20.85 -2.07 34.81
C SER A 123 20.07 -1.71 33.52
N ASP A 124 20.40 -0.59 32.88
CA ASP A 124 19.73 -0.10 31.68
C ASP A 124 20.34 -0.70 30.39
N GLN A 125 20.02 -1.97 30.16
CA GLN A 125 20.53 -2.72 29.00
C GLN A 125 19.96 -2.23 27.66
N LEU A 126 18.78 -1.62 27.67
CA LEU A 126 18.13 -1.10 26.46
C LEU A 126 18.97 0.01 25.83
N TRP A 127 19.30 1.04 26.61
CA TRP A 127 20.08 2.18 26.10
C TRP A 127 21.52 1.79 25.79
N LYS A 128 22.14 0.93 26.61
CA LYS A 128 23.48 0.39 26.29
C LYS A 128 23.49 -0.29 24.92
N SER A 129 22.53 -1.18 24.66
CA SER A 129 22.44 -1.93 23.39
C SER A 129 22.19 -1.00 22.20
N GLN A 130 21.29 -0.03 22.35
CA GLN A 130 21.01 0.97 21.32
C GLN A 130 22.25 1.81 20.99
N LYS A 131 22.99 2.28 22.00
CA LYS A 131 24.20 3.10 21.80
C LYS A 131 25.37 2.32 21.20
N LEU A 132 25.53 1.05 21.55
CA LEU A 132 26.50 0.18 20.88
C LEU A 132 26.14 -0.02 19.40
N LYS A 133 24.86 -0.23 19.09
CA LYS A 133 24.40 -0.34 17.70
C LYS A 133 24.71 0.92 16.89
N GLU A 134 24.32 2.09 17.41
CA GLU A 134 24.58 3.40 16.77
C GLU A 134 26.09 3.63 16.58
N LEU A 135 26.90 3.36 17.60
CA LEU A 135 28.34 3.56 17.53
C LEU A 135 29.03 2.59 16.57
N LYS A 136 28.55 1.34 16.47
CA LYS A 136 29.02 0.38 15.46
C LYS A 136 28.77 0.88 14.04
N GLU A 137 27.58 1.43 13.77
CA GLU A 137 27.25 2.03 12.47
C GLU A 137 28.17 3.23 12.17
N ILE A 138 28.43 4.10 13.16
CA ILE A 138 29.36 5.22 13.01
C ILE A 138 30.79 4.74 12.71
N ILE A 139 31.28 3.71 13.42
CA ILE A 139 32.61 3.13 13.18
C ILE A 139 32.70 2.55 11.77
N GLU A 140 31.66 1.84 11.32
CA GLU A 140 31.60 1.30 9.95
C GLU A 140 31.73 2.43 8.92
N PHE A 141 30.90 3.49 9.02
CA PHE A 141 30.97 4.63 8.10
C PHE A 141 32.30 5.38 8.17
N ALA A 142 32.80 5.66 9.38
CA ALA A 142 34.07 6.35 9.58
C ALA A 142 35.25 5.54 9.04
N SER A 143 35.22 4.22 9.16
CA SER A 143 36.25 3.33 8.60
C SER A 143 36.26 3.31 7.06
N ALA A 144 35.26 3.91 6.42
CA ALA A 144 35.06 3.87 4.98
C ALA A 144 35.10 2.45 4.40
N LEU A 145 34.61 1.48 5.18
CA LEU A 145 34.36 0.12 4.75
C LEU A 145 32.96 0.05 4.13
N PHE A 146 32.88 -0.42 2.90
CA PHE A 146 31.63 -0.72 2.23
C PHE A 146 31.54 -2.23 2.04
N VAL A 147 30.52 -2.83 2.65
CA VAL A 147 30.17 -4.24 2.47
C VAL A 147 28.70 -4.40 2.17
N GLU A 148 28.37 -5.28 1.23
CA GLU A 148 26.99 -5.61 0.88
C GLU A 148 26.84 -7.07 0.46
N ALA A 149 25.60 -7.56 0.56
CA ALA A 149 25.19 -8.85 0.01
C ALA A 149 23.95 -8.64 -0.86
N TYR A 150 23.97 -9.13 -2.09
CA TYR A 150 22.88 -8.91 -3.03
C TYR A 150 22.66 -10.08 -3.99
N THR A 151 21.48 -10.14 -4.58
CA THR A 151 21.10 -11.05 -5.66
C THR A 151 20.65 -10.25 -6.87
N GLN A 152 20.77 -10.82 -8.06
CA GLN A 152 20.18 -10.27 -9.29
C GLN A 152 18.77 -10.81 -9.56
N GLN A 153 18.22 -11.59 -8.63
CA GLN A 153 16.87 -12.15 -8.71
C GLN A 153 15.98 -11.49 -7.65
N GLU A 154 14.91 -10.80 -8.05
CA GLU A 154 13.93 -10.20 -7.12
C GLU A 154 13.20 -11.28 -6.31
N THR A 155 12.87 -12.40 -6.99
CA THR A 155 11.96 -13.43 -6.48
C THR A 155 12.59 -14.81 -6.57
N ALA A 156 12.32 -15.66 -5.59
CA ALA A 156 12.61 -17.11 -5.65
C ALA A 156 11.44 -17.93 -5.09
N LEU A 157 11.38 -19.21 -5.44
CA LEU A 157 10.56 -20.18 -4.72
C LEU A 157 11.34 -20.73 -3.52
N LYS A 158 10.61 -21.18 -2.50
CA LYS A 158 11.22 -21.94 -1.41
C LYS A 158 11.82 -23.22 -1.97
N GLY A 159 13.10 -23.47 -1.68
CA GLY A 159 13.90 -24.56 -2.23
C GLY A 159 14.67 -24.23 -3.51
N ASP A 160 14.46 -23.05 -4.12
CA ASP A 160 15.25 -22.63 -5.30
C ASP A 160 16.71 -22.35 -4.93
N SER A 161 17.62 -22.54 -5.89
CA SER A 161 19.00 -22.09 -5.76
C SER A 161 19.13 -20.62 -6.19
N VAL A 162 19.50 -19.76 -5.24
CA VAL A 162 19.67 -18.31 -5.45
C VAL A 162 21.14 -17.95 -5.36
N ARG A 163 21.63 -17.23 -6.36
CA ARG A 163 23.01 -16.75 -6.41
C ARG A 163 23.12 -15.43 -5.63
N VAL A 164 23.84 -15.44 -4.53
CA VAL A 164 24.10 -14.24 -3.71
C VAL A 164 25.56 -13.81 -3.91
N SER A 165 25.75 -12.56 -4.31
CA SER A 165 27.03 -11.90 -4.45
C SER A 165 27.34 -11.09 -3.19
N TYR A 166 28.60 -11.11 -2.79
CA TYR A 166 29.13 -10.33 -1.69
C TYR A 166 30.17 -9.37 -2.25
N PHE A 167 30.05 -8.10 -1.88
CA PHE A 167 30.97 -7.06 -2.31
C PHE A 167 31.63 -6.43 -1.10
N ILE A 168 32.95 -6.23 -1.17
CA ILE A 168 33.77 -5.61 -0.14
C ILE A 168 34.67 -4.58 -0.80
N ASN A 169 34.69 -3.37 -0.26
CA ASN A 169 35.62 -2.31 -0.63
C ASN A 169 35.98 -1.47 0.60
N LYS A 170 37.27 -1.22 0.80
CA LYS A 170 37.80 -0.32 1.84
C LYS A 170 38.30 0.95 1.16
N ARG A 171 37.95 2.14 1.65
CA ARG A 171 38.40 3.42 1.05
C ARG A 171 39.33 4.26 1.93
N SER A 172 39.53 3.86 3.18
CA SER A 172 40.46 4.53 4.12
C SER A 172 41.77 3.75 4.26
N ASP A 173 42.68 4.22 5.12
CA ASP A 173 43.87 3.47 5.54
C ASP A 173 43.68 2.72 6.86
N VAL A 174 42.50 2.82 7.50
CA VAL A 174 42.20 2.20 8.81
C VAL A 174 42.54 0.69 8.79
N PRO A 175 43.36 0.19 9.72
CA PRO A 175 43.70 -1.23 9.78
C PRO A 175 42.43 -2.08 9.91
N MET A 176 42.25 -3.03 8.98
CA MET A 176 41.08 -3.91 9.00
C MET A 176 41.36 -5.28 8.38
N LYS A 177 40.60 -6.27 8.84
CA LYS A 177 40.64 -7.65 8.37
C LYS A 177 39.23 -8.21 8.34
N ILE A 178 38.83 -8.81 7.21
CA ILE A 178 37.58 -9.56 7.10
C ILE A 178 37.90 -11.01 7.47
N SER A 179 37.50 -11.41 8.68
CA SER A 179 37.77 -12.75 9.20
C SER A 179 36.88 -13.78 8.51
N SER A 180 35.58 -13.50 8.42
CA SER A 180 34.64 -14.37 7.75
C SER A 180 33.38 -13.65 7.26
N VAL A 181 32.67 -14.33 6.37
CA VAL A 181 31.33 -13.92 5.93
C VAL A 181 30.39 -15.11 6.06
N LYS A 182 29.35 -14.94 6.87
CA LYS A 182 28.34 -15.96 7.16
C LYS A 182 27.04 -15.61 6.46
N MET A 183 26.46 -16.58 5.76
CA MET A 183 25.10 -16.50 5.22
C MET A 183 24.13 -17.09 6.25
N ALA A 184 23.65 -16.28 7.19
CA ALA A 184 22.76 -16.72 8.28
C ALA A 184 23.11 -18.14 8.82
N ASP A 185 22.12 -19.01 8.98
CA ASP A 185 22.24 -20.37 9.55
C ASP A 185 22.86 -21.41 8.60
N TYR A 186 23.32 -21.03 7.41
CA TYR A 186 23.66 -21.99 6.36
C TYR A 186 25.15 -22.34 6.34
N GLN A 187 26.04 -21.37 6.13
CA GLN A 187 27.46 -21.64 5.92
C GLN A 187 28.35 -20.45 6.30
N ASP A 188 29.47 -20.76 6.98
CA ASP A 188 30.58 -19.86 7.24
C ASP A 188 31.61 -19.95 6.12
N THR A 189 32.10 -18.80 5.64
CA THR A 189 33.25 -18.74 4.74
C THR A 189 34.40 -18.07 5.48
N LEU A 190 35.38 -18.86 5.89
CA LEU A 190 36.67 -18.34 6.34
C LEU A 190 37.32 -17.62 5.15
N MET A 191 37.49 -16.30 5.27
CA MET A 191 38.11 -15.49 4.23
C MET A 191 39.54 -15.10 4.58
N MET A 192 39.79 -14.72 5.83
CA MET A 192 41.06 -14.14 6.28
C MET A 192 41.59 -13.06 5.30
N LEU A 193 40.70 -12.18 4.83
CA LEU A 193 41.00 -11.17 3.82
C LEU A 193 41.52 -9.89 4.48
N TYR A 194 42.63 -9.36 3.97
CA TYR A 194 43.17 -8.04 4.29
C TYR A 194 42.87 -7.10 3.12
N PRO A 195 41.75 -6.35 3.13
CA PRO A 195 41.35 -5.56 1.98
C PRO A 195 42.30 -4.38 1.76
N GLU A 196 42.79 -4.25 0.52
CA GLU A 196 43.57 -3.11 0.07
C GLU A 196 42.69 -1.89 -0.18
N LYS A 197 43.27 -0.70 -0.03
CA LYS A 197 42.56 0.57 -0.24
C LYS A 197 42.09 0.69 -1.70
N ASN A 198 40.81 1.01 -1.86
CA ASN A 198 40.07 1.17 -3.12
C ASN A 198 40.06 -0.06 -4.03
N LYS A 199 40.34 -1.27 -3.50
CA LYS A 199 40.23 -2.52 -4.26
C LYS A 199 38.89 -3.19 -4.03
N ASN A 200 38.25 -3.62 -5.11
CA ASN A 200 36.99 -4.37 -5.06
C ASN A 200 37.26 -5.85 -4.89
N TYR A 201 36.57 -6.48 -3.95
CA TYR A 201 36.54 -7.92 -3.79
C TYR A 201 35.09 -8.39 -3.95
N VAL A 202 34.87 -9.33 -4.87
CA VAL A 202 33.55 -9.89 -5.17
C VAL A 202 33.64 -11.40 -5.18
N PHE A 203 32.74 -12.05 -4.46
CA PHE A 203 32.58 -13.50 -4.50
C PHE A 203 31.10 -13.87 -4.37
N THR A 204 30.80 -15.12 -4.69
CA THR A 204 29.42 -15.59 -4.82
C THR A 204 29.22 -16.87 -4.02
N LYS A 205 28.04 -17.01 -3.41
CA LYS A 205 27.55 -18.27 -2.81
C LYS A 205 26.15 -18.59 -3.31
N VAL A 206 25.81 -19.88 -3.27
CA VAL A 206 24.45 -20.35 -3.52
C VAL A 206 23.71 -20.40 -2.18
N LEU A 207 22.59 -19.70 -2.11
CA LEU A 207 21.61 -19.78 -1.03
C LEU A 207 20.45 -20.66 -1.50
N VAL A 208 19.97 -21.56 -0.65
CA VAL A 208 18.74 -22.31 -0.90
C VAL A 208 17.73 -21.96 0.20
N PRO A 209 16.71 -21.14 -0.09
CA PRO A 209 15.69 -20.75 0.88
C PRO A 209 14.86 -21.97 1.36
N ILE A 210 15.22 -22.62 2.47
CA ILE A 210 14.47 -23.78 3.00
C ILE A 210 13.74 -23.49 4.33
N PHE A 211 14.18 -22.48 5.06
CA PHE A 211 13.55 -22.04 6.33
C PHE A 211 12.69 -20.79 6.12
N GLY A 212 11.61 -20.67 6.90
CA GLY A 212 10.70 -19.52 6.88
C GLY A 212 9.36 -19.77 6.19
N ALA A 213 8.60 -18.69 5.99
CA ALA A 213 7.28 -18.71 5.37
C ALA A 213 7.33 -19.11 3.89
N GLU A 214 6.25 -19.72 3.39
CA GLU A 214 6.12 -20.13 1.98
C GLU A 214 6.05 -18.95 1.01
N ILE A 215 5.65 -17.78 1.51
CA ILE A 215 5.56 -16.53 0.76
C ILE A 215 6.01 -15.35 1.64
N THR A 216 6.54 -14.32 1.00
CA THR A 216 6.89 -13.07 1.68
C THR A 216 5.79 -12.04 1.51
N GLN A 217 5.25 -11.57 2.63
CA GLN A 217 4.23 -10.52 2.67
C GLN A 217 4.29 -9.72 3.97
N PRO A 218 3.76 -8.48 4.02
CA PRO A 218 3.72 -7.67 5.22
C PRO A 218 3.26 -8.43 6.46
N TYR A 219 3.93 -8.22 7.58
CA TYR A 219 3.71 -8.99 8.80
C TYR A 219 2.25 -8.95 9.29
N TRP A 220 1.57 -7.82 9.09
CA TRP A 220 0.17 -7.62 9.44
C TRP A 220 -0.82 -8.31 8.49
N LEU A 221 -0.36 -8.83 7.34
CA LEU A 221 -1.18 -9.60 6.40
C LEU A 221 -0.93 -11.10 6.51
N ARG A 222 0.00 -11.56 7.35
CA ARG A 222 0.30 -13.00 7.53
C ARG A 222 -0.90 -13.79 8.10
N GLN A 223 -1.76 -13.12 8.86
CA GLN A 223 -3.01 -13.69 9.36
C GLN A 223 -4.20 -13.14 8.56
N PRO A 224 -5.30 -13.92 8.44
CA PRO A 224 -6.55 -13.40 7.90
C PRO A 224 -7.00 -12.18 8.68
N LYS A 225 -7.52 -11.19 7.94
CA LYS A 225 -8.16 -10.01 8.49
C LYS A 225 -9.32 -10.43 9.41
N VAL A 226 -9.40 -9.84 10.61
CA VAL A 226 -10.43 -10.19 11.61
C VAL A 226 -11.72 -9.41 11.35
N ARG A 227 -11.59 -8.11 11.08
CA ARG A 227 -12.67 -7.18 10.72
C ARG A 227 -12.13 -6.06 9.85
N ASP A 228 -13.01 -5.23 9.29
CA ASP A 228 -12.64 -4.06 8.49
C ASP A 228 -11.68 -3.14 9.24
N GLY A 229 -10.53 -2.87 8.62
CA GLY A 229 -9.43 -2.09 9.21
C GLY A 229 -8.59 -2.78 10.30
N MET A 230 -8.91 -4.00 10.75
CA MET A 230 -8.22 -4.67 11.86
C MET A 230 -7.46 -5.94 11.44
N PHE A 231 -6.17 -5.96 11.78
CA PHE A 231 -5.22 -7.02 11.43
C PHE A 231 -4.64 -7.67 12.68
N THR A 232 -4.42 -8.98 12.62
CA THR A 232 -3.76 -9.72 13.70
C THR A 232 -2.26 -9.78 13.44
N VAL A 233 -1.47 -9.31 14.41
CA VAL A 233 -0.01 -9.44 14.43
C VAL A 233 0.35 -10.37 15.57
N SER A 234 0.79 -11.59 15.25
CA SER A 234 1.08 -12.62 16.25
C SER A 234 2.39 -12.39 17.01
N ASP A 235 3.36 -11.72 16.39
CA ASP A 235 4.65 -11.41 17.01
C ASP A 235 4.70 -9.93 17.42
N GLN A 236 4.76 -9.69 18.73
CA GLN A 236 4.78 -8.33 19.27
C GLN A 236 6.01 -7.53 18.81
N ILE A 237 7.12 -8.20 18.46
CA ILE A 237 8.35 -7.54 17.99
C ILE A 237 8.15 -6.92 16.60
N ASP A 238 7.19 -7.42 15.81
CA ASP A 238 6.87 -6.84 14.50
C ASP A 238 6.06 -5.53 14.60
N VAL A 239 5.37 -5.30 15.72
CA VAL A 239 4.53 -4.11 15.89
C VAL A 239 5.38 -2.83 15.87
N GLY A 240 5.01 -1.90 14.98
CA GLY A 240 5.68 -0.61 14.82
C GLY A 240 6.80 -0.59 13.78
N LYS A 241 7.16 -1.74 13.18
CA LYS A 241 8.09 -1.77 12.04
C LYS A 241 7.42 -1.15 10.81
N ALA A 242 8.14 -0.28 10.11
CA ALA A 242 7.65 0.31 8.86
C ALA A 242 7.52 -0.74 7.74
N TRP A 243 8.47 -1.69 7.70
CA TRP A 243 8.57 -2.75 6.70
C TRP A 243 8.92 -4.07 7.39
N ASN A 244 8.72 -5.19 6.68
CA ASN A 244 9.25 -6.46 7.13
C ASN A 244 10.78 -6.43 7.22
N ASP A 245 11.33 -7.20 8.16
CA ASP A 245 12.75 -7.50 8.14
C ASP A 245 13.11 -8.26 6.85
N PRO A 246 14.30 -8.01 6.28
CA PRO A 246 14.83 -8.76 5.15
C PRO A 246 14.87 -10.26 5.45
N LEU A 247 14.50 -11.09 4.47
CA LEU A 247 14.43 -12.54 4.63
C LEU A 247 15.76 -13.16 5.08
N TYR A 248 16.86 -12.66 4.51
CA TYR A 248 18.19 -13.16 4.75
C TYR A 248 19.15 -12.02 5.04
N HIS A 249 20.15 -12.33 5.85
CA HIS A 249 21.22 -11.42 6.20
C HIS A 249 22.57 -12.12 6.04
N ALA A 250 23.53 -11.39 5.51
CA ALA A 250 24.95 -11.70 5.59
C ALA A 250 25.54 -11.08 6.85
N VAL A 251 26.36 -11.83 7.57
CA VAL A 251 27.13 -11.32 8.70
C VAL A 251 28.60 -11.31 8.31
N PHE A 252 29.17 -10.12 8.17
CA PHE A 252 30.60 -9.93 7.96
C PHE A 252 31.26 -9.75 9.32
N THR A 253 32.11 -10.71 9.71
CA THR A 253 32.93 -10.58 10.92
C THR A 253 34.21 -9.86 10.55
N VAL A 254 34.33 -8.61 10.98
CA VAL A 254 35.39 -7.69 10.58
C VAL A 254 36.14 -7.20 11.81
N GLU A 255 37.45 -7.30 11.78
CA GLU A 255 38.33 -6.60 12.72
C GLU A 255 38.60 -5.19 12.17
N ILE A 256 38.27 -4.15 12.94
CA ILE A 256 38.55 -2.74 12.63
C ILE A 256 39.33 -2.17 13.82
N ASP A 257 40.52 -1.64 13.55
CA ASP A 257 41.42 -1.10 14.59
C ASP A 257 41.62 -2.06 15.78
N GLY A 258 41.83 -3.35 15.46
CA GLY A 258 42.06 -4.40 16.45
C GLY A 258 40.83 -4.81 17.28
N TYR A 259 39.61 -4.39 16.91
CA TYR A 259 38.37 -4.84 17.54
C TYR A 259 37.44 -5.52 16.53
N THR A 260 36.83 -6.64 16.94
CA THR A 260 35.95 -7.43 16.07
C THR A 260 34.50 -6.97 16.14
N PHE A 261 33.93 -6.66 14.98
CA PHE A 261 32.53 -6.31 14.79
C PHE A 261 31.84 -7.30 13.87
N ASP A 262 30.58 -7.63 14.19
CA ASP A 262 29.68 -8.32 13.28
C ASP A 262 28.78 -7.30 12.58
N LEU A 263 29.02 -7.11 11.28
CA LEU A 263 28.26 -6.23 10.40
C LEU A 263 27.17 -7.06 9.70
N LYS A 264 25.93 -6.89 10.14
CA LYS A 264 24.75 -7.57 9.58
C LYS A 264 24.21 -6.77 8.40
N LYS A 265 24.32 -7.30 7.19
CA LYS A 265 23.82 -6.69 5.94
C LYS A 265 22.66 -7.49 5.37
N PRO A 266 21.58 -6.85 4.91
CA PRO A 266 20.47 -7.57 4.29
C PRO A 266 20.87 -8.11 2.92
N VAL A 267 20.32 -9.25 2.53
CA VAL A 267 20.40 -9.75 1.15
C VAL A 267 19.27 -9.10 0.35
N LEU A 268 19.63 -8.20 -0.55
CA LEU A 268 18.68 -7.41 -1.36
C LEU A 268 18.76 -7.78 -2.84
N TYR A 269 17.67 -7.57 -3.58
CA TYR A 269 17.70 -7.55 -5.03
C TYR A 269 18.33 -6.23 -5.52
N LYS A 270 19.42 -6.35 -6.28
CA LYS A 270 20.17 -5.23 -6.83
C LYS A 270 20.10 -5.26 -8.35
N TYR A 271 19.72 -4.14 -8.96
CA TYR A 271 19.68 -3.96 -10.40
C TYR A 271 20.04 -2.53 -10.80
N VAL A 272 20.32 -2.33 -12.08
CA VAL A 272 20.59 -1.01 -12.66
C VAL A 272 19.42 -0.62 -13.55
N ASP A 273 18.80 0.50 -13.21
CA ASP A 273 17.83 1.18 -14.04
C ASP A 273 18.53 2.20 -14.94
N ALA A 274 18.10 2.33 -16.19
CA ALA A 274 18.77 3.16 -17.18
C ALA A 274 18.72 4.67 -16.84
N GLU A 275 17.68 5.12 -16.15
CA GLU A 275 17.49 6.52 -15.78
C GLU A 275 17.97 6.80 -14.35
N ARG A 276 17.73 5.85 -13.45
CA ARG A 276 17.90 6.04 -12.00
C ARG A 276 19.21 5.44 -11.46
N GLY A 277 19.91 4.65 -12.26
CA GLY A 277 21.15 4.00 -11.87
C GLY A 277 20.91 2.80 -10.95
N GLU A 278 21.78 2.64 -9.95
CA GLU A 278 21.77 1.49 -9.05
C GLU A 278 20.58 1.55 -8.07
N LEU A 279 19.74 0.52 -8.10
CA LEU A 279 18.56 0.40 -7.25
C LEU A 279 18.57 -0.90 -6.46
N TYR A 280 17.99 -0.82 -5.25
CA TYR A 280 17.85 -1.93 -4.33
C TYR A 280 16.38 -2.16 -3.99
N GLN A 281 15.99 -3.43 -3.97
CA GLN A 281 14.63 -3.87 -3.63
C GLN A 281 14.69 -5.10 -2.71
N PRO A 282 13.62 -5.36 -1.94
CA PRO A 282 13.54 -6.59 -1.15
C PRO A 282 13.67 -7.83 -2.04
N PHE A 283 14.54 -8.77 -1.64
CA PHE A 283 14.49 -10.14 -2.16
C PHE A 283 13.36 -10.89 -1.44
N ILE A 284 12.48 -11.55 -2.21
CA ILE A 284 11.27 -12.15 -1.66
C ILE A 284 11.04 -13.60 -2.13
N ILE A 285 10.31 -14.37 -1.31
CA ILE A 285 9.75 -15.67 -1.69
C ILE A 285 8.35 -15.47 -2.25
N VAL A 286 8.08 -16.08 -3.41
CA VAL A 286 6.79 -16.01 -4.12
C VAL A 286 6.10 -17.38 -4.15
N PRO A 287 4.77 -17.44 -4.33
CA PRO A 287 4.08 -18.73 -4.49
C PRO A 287 4.44 -19.37 -5.83
N HIS A 288 4.31 -20.70 -5.91
CA HIS A 288 4.55 -21.44 -7.17
C HIS A 288 3.55 -21.05 -8.26
N VAL A 289 2.28 -20.88 -7.88
CA VAL A 289 1.21 -20.43 -8.75
C VAL A 289 0.46 -19.30 -8.07
N GLU A 290 0.26 -18.21 -8.81
CA GLU A 290 -0.63 -17.09 -8.47
C GLU A 290 -1.96 -17.35 -9.18
N LEU A 291 -3.09 -17.21 -8.47
CA LEU A 291 -4.42 -17.52 -9.00
C LEU A 291 -5.41 -16.38 -8.70
N TYR A 292 -6.10 -15.89 -9.71
CA TYR A 292 -7.17 -14.90 -9.56
C TYR A 292 -8.24 -15.08 -10.63
N MET A 293 -9.35 -14.37 -10.49
CA MET A 293 -10.47 -14.43 -11.40
C MET A 293 -10.85 -13.05 -11.93
N SER A 294 -11.42 -13.03 -13.13
CA SER A 294 -11.95 -11.82 -13.75
C SER A 294 -13.27 -12.11 -14.45
N PRO A 295 -14.25 -11.19 -14.44
CA PRO A 295 -14.27 -9.93 -13.67
C PRO A 295 -14.44 -10.19 -12.16
N SER A 296 -14.13 -9.20 -11.31
CA SER A 296 -14.30 -9.31 -9.84
C SER A 296 -15.76 -9.29 -9.38
N VAL A 297 -16.64 -8.71 -10.20
CA VAL A 297 -18.09 -8.71 -10.01
C VAL A 297 -18.74 -9.15 -11.30
N VAL A 298 -19.71 -10.06 -11.19
CA VAL A 298 -20.51 -10.55 -12.30
C VAL A 298 -21.96 -10.18 -12.09
N LEU A 299 -22.60 -9.62 -13.11
CA LEU A 299 -24.06 -9.45 -13.16
C LEU A 299 -24.66 -10.56 -14.04
N LEU A 300 -25.72 -11.23 -13.57
CA LEU A 300 -26.39 -12.31 -14.32
C LEU A 300 -27.78 -11.94 -14.84
N ASN A 301 -28.40 -10.89 -14.32
CA ASN A 301 -29.79 -10.53 -14.56
C ASN A 301 -29.94 -9.06 -14.97
N VAL A 302 -29.22 -8.67 -16.03
CA VAL A 302 -29.23 -7.29 -16.55
C VAL A 302 -30.25 -7.17 -17.67
N LYS A 303 -31.38 -6.54 -17.39
CA LYS A 303 -32.51 -6.44 -18.30
C LYS A 303 -32.50 -5.12 -19.03
N ASP A 304 -32.62 -5.18 -20.34
CA ASP A 304 -32.83 -3.97 -21.10
C ASP A 304 -34.29 -3.52 -21.09
N GLU A 305 -34.44 -2.39 -21.75
CA GLU A 305 -35.64 -1.75 -22.22
C GLU A 305 -36.77 -2.63 -22.75
N TYR A 306 -36.45 -3.78 -23.34
CA TYR A 306 -37.39 -4.76 -23.89
C TYR A 306 -37.45 -6.05 -23.05
N GLY A 307 -36.80 -6.08 -21.88
CA GLY A 307 -36.70 -7.26 -21.02
C GLY A 307 -35.68 -8.30 -21.47
N LYS A 308 -34.87 -8.01 -22.49
CA LYS A 308 -33.82 -8.92 -22.97
C LYS A 308 -32.63 -8.87 -22.01
N ASN A 309 -32.04 -10.03 -21.70
CA ASN A 309 -30.82 -10.09 -20.89
C ASN A 309 -29.62 -9.59 -21.71
N ARG A 310 -28.84 -8.67 -21.14
CA ARG A 310 -27.62 -8.11 -21.76
C ARG A 310 -26.31 -8.67 -21.22
N SER A 311 -26.36 -9.52 -20.20
CA SER A 311 -25.16 -10.13 -19.63
C SER A 311 -24.83 -11.46 -20.34
N ASP A 312 -23.68 -11.52 -21.00
CA ASP A 312 -22.99 -12.78 -21.33
C ASP A 312 -21.81 -12.92 -20.37
N SER A 313 -21.97 -13.78 -19.37
CA SER A 313 -21.09 -13.78 -18.20
C SER A 313 -20.16 -14.99 -18.24
N MET A 314 -18.96 -14.75 -18.74
CA MET A 314 -17.84 -15.67 -18.66
C MET A 314 -16.98 -15.34 -17.43
N LEU A 315 -16.61 -16.38 -16.70
CA LEU A 315 -15.61 -16.31 -15.64
C LEU A 315 -14.26 -16.70 -16.24
N HIS A 316 -13.28 -15.82 -16.10
CA HIS A 316 -11.90 -16.06 -16.50
C HIS A 316 -11.10 -16.44 -15.26
N VAL A 317 -10.68 -17.69 -15.15
CA VAL A 317 -9.69 -18.09 -14.13
C VAL A 317 -8.31 -17.88 -14.72
N ILE A 318 -7.54 -17.01 -14.08
CA ILE A 318 -6.22 -16.61 -14.55
C ILE A 318 -5.18 -17.12 -13.56
N TYR A 319 -4.21 -17.87 -14.06
CA TYR A 319 -3.09 -18.31 -13.24
C TYR A 319 -1.74 -17.96 -13.87
N ARG A 320 -0.75 -17.69 -13.02
CA ARG A 320 0.64 -17.44 -13.40
C ARG A 320 1.57 -18.33 -12.60
N SER A 321 2.45 -19.05 -13.27
CA SER A 321 3.46 -19.88 -12.61
C SER A 321 4.78 -19.13 -12.41
N ASN A 322 5.43 -19.36 -11.27
CA ASN A 322 6.77 -18.90 -10.97
C ASN A 322 7.87 -19.97 -11.20
N PHE A 323 7.49 -21.09 -11.83
CA PHE A 323 8.36 -22.19 -12.25
C PHE A 323 8.05 -22.62 -13.70
N SER A 324 8.96 -23.39 -14.32
CA SER A 324 8.76 -24.00 -15.64
C SER A 324 8.84 -25.51 -15.54
N GLN A 325 7.78 -26.22 -15.95
CA GLN A 325 7.73 -27.68 -15.92
C GLN A 325 6.61 -28.23 -16.79
N THR A 326 6.83 -29.37 -17.45
CA THR A 326 5.85 -30.02 -18.32
C THR A 326 5.26 -31.27 -17.69
N GLY A 327 4.02 -31.62 -18.04
CA GLY A 327 3.40 -32.87 -17.64
C GLY A 327 2.91 -32.91 -16.18
N ILE A 328 2.65 -31.74 -15.58
CA ILE A 328 2.18 -31.61 -14.20
C ILE A 328 0.69 -31.91 -14.14
N THR A 329 0.32 -32.91 -13.35
CA THR A 329 -1.09 -33.24 -13.08
C THR A 329 -1.73 -32.07 -12.33
N THR A 330 -2.78 -31.51 -12.92
CA THR A 330 -3.44 -30.30 -12.47
C THR A 330 -4.93 -30.55 -12.28
N ASP A 331 -5.47 -30.11 -11.15
CA ASP A 331 -6.89 -29.99 -10.89
C ASP A 331 -7.23 -28.51 -10.68
N LEU A 332 -8.29 -28.03 -11.33
CA LEU A 332 -8.86 -26.71 -11.10
C LEU A 332 -10.30 -26.87 -10.66
N ASN A 333 -10.63 -26.27 -9.52
CA ASN A 333 -11.97 -26.29 -8.98
C ASN A 333 -12.51 -24.88 -8.77
N ILE A 334 -13.82 -24.74 -8.94
CA ILE A 334 -14.57 -23.55 -8.50
C ILE A 334 -15.47 -23.95 -7.33
N ARG A 335 -15.40 -23.17 -6.25
CA ARG A 335 -16.21 -23.35 -5.05
C ARG A 335 -17.22 -22.22 -4.93
N GLN A 336 -18.45 -22.58 -4.58
CA GLN A 336 -19.47 -21.67 -4.06
C GLN A 336 -19.89 -22.17 -2.66
N GLU A 337 -20.68 -23.24 -2.63
CA GLU A 337 -20.98 -24.05 -1.43
C GLU A 337 -20.31 -25.43 -1.55
N ALA A 338 -20.48 -26.07 -2.70
CA ALA A 338 -19.81 -27.28 -3.10
C ALA A 338 -18.64 -26.97 -4.04
N VAL A 339 -17.68 -27.89 -4.08
CA VAL A 339 -16.55 -27.84 -5.02
C VAL A 339 -17.00 -28.44 -6.35
N LYS A 340 -16.88 -27.68 -7.43
CA LYS A 340 -17.11 -28.14 -8.80
C LYS A 340 -15.79 -28.26 -9.55
N PRO A 341 -15.43 -29.46 -10.03
CA PRO A 341 -14.24 -29.64 -10.85
C PRO A 341 -14.45 -29.03 -12.24
N VAL A 342 -13.49 -28.21 -12.67
CA VAL A 342 -13.42 -27.63 -14.01
C VAL A 342 -12.36 -28.37 -14.83
N ILE A 343 -11.24 -28.68 -14.20
CA ILE A 343 -10.18 -29.54 -14.73
C ILE A 343 -9.92 -30.60 -13.67
N SER A 344 -9.79 -31.87 -14.08
CA SER A 344 -9.44 -32.94 -13.16
C SER A 344 -8.41 -33.88 -13.76
N GLY A 345 -7.27 -34.04 -13.10
CA GLY A 345 -6.19 -34.94 -13.49
C GLY A 345 -5.51 -34.62 -14.83
N GLU A 346 -5.66 -33.40 -15.37
CA GLU A 346 -5.10 -33.04 -16.68
C GLU A 346 -3.59 -32.77 -16.56
N LYS A 347 -2.79 -33.32 -17.48
CA LYS A 347 -1.36 -33.01 -17.56
C LYS A 347 -1.15 -31.68 -18.29
N ARG A 348 -0.57 -30.70 -17.60
CA ARG A 348 -0.32 -29.36 -18.14
C ARG A 348 1.15 -28.97 -18.10
N SER A 349 1.51 -28.02 -18.95
CA SER A 349 2.82 -27.40 -18.98
C SER A 349 2.74 -25.99 -18.39
N PHE A 350 3.64 -25.70 -17.46
CA PHE A 350 3.81 -24.41 -16.82
C PHE A 350 5.09 -23.78 -17.35
N ILE A 351 5.03 -22.48 -17.63
CA ILE A 351 6.18 -21.68 -18.07
C ILE A 351 6.29 -20.51 -17.11
N LYS A 352 7.49 -20.33 -16.54
CA LYS A 352 7.76 -19.27 -15.56
C LYS A 352 7.39 -17.91 -16.14
N GLY A 353 6.58 -17.16 -15.38
CA GLY A 353 6.11 -15.83 -15.73
C GLY A 353 4.91 -15.80 -16.67
N GLN A 354 4.55 -16.90 -17.34
CA GLN A 354 3.43 -16.94 -18.29
C GLN A 354 2.08 -16.94 -17.56
N ARG A 355 1.15 -16.12 -18.06
CA ARG A 355 -0.25 -16.15 -17.65
C ARG A 355 -1.05 -17.07 -18.56
N GLN A 356 -1.92 -17.85 -17.96
CA GLN A 356 -2.86 -18.74 -18.63
C GLN A 356 -4.28 -18.38 -18.20
N ILE A 357 -5.22 -18.46 -19.13
CA ILE A 357 -6.62 -18.09 -18.93
C ILE A 357 -7.48 -19.32 -19.21
N ILE A 358 -8.39 -19.64 -18.31
CA ILE A 358 -9.40 -20.68 -18.47
C ILE A 358 -10.77 -20.02 -18.40
N ASP A 359 -11.49 -20.11 -19.51
CA ASP A 359 -12.80 -19.49 -19.68
C ASP A 359 -13.91 -20.47 -19.27
N ILE A 360 -14.74 -20.05 -18.32
CA ILE A 360 -15.78 -20.89 -17.72
C ILE A 360 -17.12 -20.15 -17.83
N PRO A 361 -18.12 -20.72 -18.54
CA PRO A 361 -19.48 -20.20 -18.49
C PRO A 361 -20.00 -20.27 -17.05
N ILE A 362 -20.42 -19.14 -16.50
CA ILE A 362 -20.81 -19.06 -15.08
C ILE A 362 -21.98 -19.98 -14.76
N SER A 363 -22.88 -20.22 -15.72
CA SER A 363 -23.98 -21.17 -15.60
C SER A 363 -23.54 -22.61 -15.24
N LYS A 364 -22.30 -23.01 -15.54
CA LYS A 364 -21.77 -24.34 -15.17
C LYS A 364 -21.41 -24.41 -13.69
N VAL A 365 -20.93 -23.30 -13.11
CA VAL A 365 -20.32 -23.28 -11.78
C VAL A 365 -21.20 -22.63 -10.72
N TYR A 366 -22.04 -21.66 -11.08
CA TYR A 366 -22.89 -20.93 -10.15
C TYR A 366 -24.26 -21.59 -9.93
N ASN A 367 -24.69 -21.67 -8.68
CA ASN A 367 -26.02 -22.05 -8.24
C ASN A 367 -26.73 -20.82 -7.67
N SER A 368 -27.76 -20.30 -8.36
CA SER A 368 -28.53 -19.13 -7.92
C SER A 368 -29.35 -19.38 -6.65
N LYS A 369 -29.64 -20.64 -6.30
CA LYS A 369 -30.37 -20.99 -5.08
C LYS A 369 -29.49 -21.03 -3.84
N ALA A 370 -28.17 -21.07 -4.00
CA ALA A 370 -27.25 -21.08 -2.86
C ALA A 370 -27.28 -19.73 -2.12
N PRO A 371 -27.14 -19.74 -0.78
CA PRO A 371 -27.08 -18.50 0.00
C PRO A 371 -25.79 -17.70 -0.27
N VAL A 372 -24.70 -18.40 -0.61
CA VAL A 372 -23.40 -17.79 -0.90
C VAL A 372 -23.40 -17.21 -2.31
N LYS A 373 -23.19 -15.90 -2.43
CA LYS A 373 -23.19 -15.16 -3.70
C LYS A 373 -21.79 -14.80 -4.20
N TYR A 374 -20.80 -15.63 -3.89
CA TYR A 374 -19.45 -15.50 -4.40
C TYR A 374 -18.89 -16.84 -4.89
N LEU A 375 -17.94 -16.76 -5.81
CA LEU A 375 -17.18 -17.90 -6.32
C LEU A 375 -15.71 -17.76 -5.92
N GLU A 376 -15.04 -18.88 -5.71
CA GLU A 376 -13.61 -18.96 -5.42
C GLU A 376 -12.96 -20.02 -6.30
N ALA A 377 -11.74 -19.78 -6.75
CA ALA A 377 -10.96 -20.76 -7.49
C ALA A 377 -9.91 -21.42 -6.58
N THR A 378 -9.71 -22.73 -6.77
CA THR A 378 -8.56 -23.43 -6.19
C THR A 378 -7.89 -24.28 -7.26
N MET A 379 -6.57 -24.21 -7.31
CA MET A 379 -5.75 -25.02 -8.20
C MET A 379 -4.88 -25.95 -7.36
N ARG A 380 -4.93 -27.24 -7.67
CA ARG A 380 -4.02 -28.24 -7.11
C ARG A 380 -3.08 -28.69 -8.22
N ILE A 381 -1.79 -28.72 -7.94
CA ILE A 381 -0.80 -29.37 -8.81
C ILE A 381 -0.15 -30.52 -8.03
N THR A 382 0.19 -31.60 -8.72
CA THR A 382 1.01 -32.67 -8.15
C THR A 382 2.37 -32.68 -8.84
N THR A 383 3.43 -32.46 -8.07
CA THR A 383 4.81 -32.47 -8.58
C THR A 383 5.20 -33.88 -9.05
N PRO A 384 6.25 -34.04 -9.87
CA PRO A 384 6.68 -35.38 -10.31
C PRO A 384 7.08 -36.30 -9.16
N GLU A 385 7.52 -35.74 -8.03
CA GLU A 385 7.84 -36.48 -6.80
C GLU A 385 6.59 -36.90 -6.01
N GLY A 386 5.39 -36.63 -6.53
CA GLY A 386 4.10 -36.99 -5.93
C GLY A 386 3.58 -36.02 -4.87
N LYS A 387 4.25 -34.87 -4.66
CA LYS A 387 3.82 -33.87 -3.68
C LYS A 387 2.66 -33.04 -4.23
N ALA A 388 1.54 -33.00 -3.53
CA ALA A 388 0.41 -32.13 -3.87
C ALA A 388 0.59 -30.73 -3.27
N LEU A 389 0.47 -29.70 -4.10
CA LEU A 389 0.49 -28.29 -3.71
C LEU A 389 -0.86 -27.65 -4.09
N ASN A 390 -1.44 -26.87 -3.18
CA ASN A 390 -2.73 -26.21 -3.38
C ASN A 390 -2.54 -24.69 -3.40
N PHE A 391 -3.22 -24.02 -4.32
CA PHE A 391 -3.18 -22.58 -4.51
C PHE A 391 -4.59 -22.01 -4.59
N SER A 392 -4.84 -20.94 -3.86
CA SER A 392 -6.11 -20.20 -3.87
C SER A 392 -5.91 -18.69 -3.93
N ASP A 393 -4.66 -18.24 -3.91
CA ASP A 393 -4.34 -16.87 -3.59
C ASP A 393 -3.79 -16.13 -4.80
N TYR A 394 -4.22 -14.89 -4.93
CA TYR A 394 -3.62 -13.93 -5.83
C TYR A 394 -2.45 -13.25 -5.13
N PHE A 395 -1.31 -13.19 -5.81
CA PHE A 395 -0.11 -12.52 -5.29
C PHE A 395 0.02 -11.15 -5.95
N LYS A 396 -0.39 -10.10 -5.23
CA LYS A 396 -0.43 -8.74 -5.74
C LYS A 396 0.83 -7.97 -5.38
N ALA A 397 1.30 -7.15 -6.33
CA ALA A 397 2.42 -6.24 -6.14
C ALA A 397 1.94 -4.79 -6.03
N ILE A 398 2.59 -4.02 -5.14
CA ILE A 398 2.50 -2.56 -5.04
C ILE A 398 3.89 -2.02 -5.36
N LYS A 399 4.02 -1.29 -6.47
CA LYS A 399 5.28 -0.75 -6.96
C LYS A 399 5.15 0.76 -7.19
N TYR A 400 5.91 1.54 -6.43
CA TYR A 400 6.06 2.98 -6.63
C TYR A 400 7.51 3.38 -6.39
N ASP A 401 7.97 4.44 -7.05
CA ASP A 401 9.37 4.85 -7.00
C ASP A 401 9.91 5.26 -5.62
N HIS A 402 9.01 5.59 -4.69
CA HIS A 402 9.31 6.19 -3.39
C HIS A 402 9.13 5.23 -2.21
N ILE A 403 8.77 3.97 -2.45
CA ILE A 403 8.70 2.91 -1.44
C ILE A 403 9.33 1.63 -1.98
N PRO A 404 9.78 0.70 -1.12
CA PRO A 404 10.15 -0.64 -1.55
C PRO A 404 8.97 -1.36 -2.23
N ASN A 405 9.26 -2.29 -3.14
CA ASN A 405 8.24 -3.16 -3.73
C ASN A 405 7.61 -4.01 -2.63
N ILE A 406 6.29 -3.90 -2.48
CA ILE A 406 5.52 -4.68 -1.51
C ILE A 406 4.73 -5.73 -2.26
N HIS A 407 4.77 -6.97 -1.77
CA HIS A 407 3.96 -8.05 -2.32
C HIS A 407 3.12 -8.66 -1.22
N TYR A 408 1.90 -9.08 -1.54
CA TYR A 408 1.01 -9.72 -0.58
C TYR A 408 0.06 -10.71 -1.26
N ALA A 409 -0.20 -11.83 -0.59
CA ALA A 409 -1.22 -12.77 -1.02
C ALA A 409 -2.56 -12.43 -0.39
N PHE A 410 -3.64 -12.63 -1.16
CA PHE A 410 -4.98 -12.70 -0.63
C PHE A 410 -5.81 -13.67 -1.46
N ARG A 411 -6.80 -14.27 -0.81
CA ARG A 411 -7.76 -15.15 -1.47
C ARG A 411 -8.68 -14.31 -2.33
N ASP A 412 -8.68 -14.57 -3.63
CA ASP A 412 -9.52 -13.86 -4.58
C ASP A 412 -10.91 -14.49 -4.67
N TYR A 413 -11.93 -13.64 -4.77
CA TYR A 413 -13.32 -14.07 -4.92
C TYR A 413 -14.03 -13.21 -5.94
N VAL A 414 -14.92 -13.85 -6.70
CA VAL A 414 -15.83 -13.13 -7.61
C VAL A 414 -17.19 -13.04 -6.96
N LYS A 415 -17.70 -11.81 -6.79
CA LYS A 415 -19.06 -11.61 -6.31
C LYS A 415 -20.04 -11.70 -7.48
N VAL A 416 -21.13 -12.44 -7.28
CA VAL A 416 -22.17 -12.65 -8.28
C VAL A 416 -23.43 -11.95 -7.83
N ILE A 417 -23.98 -11.11 -8.70
CA ILE A 417 -25.24 -10.40 -8.48
C ILE A 417 -26.27 -10.97 -9.45
N ASP A 418 -27.24 -11.70 -8.92
CA ASP A 418 -28.35 -12.30 -9.67
C ASP A 418 -29.68 -11.55 -9.51
N SER A 419 -29.71 -10.50 -8.68
CA SER A 419 -30.82 -9.56 -8.62
C SER A 419 -31.01 -8.82 -9.94
N GLU A 420 -32.26 -8.55 -10.31
CA GLU A 420 -32.58 -7.82 -11.52
C GLU A 420 -32.04 -6.38 -11.48
N ILE A 421 -31.35 -5.98 -12.54
CA ILE A 421 -30.90 -4.60 -12.79
C ILE A 421 -31.39 -4.21 -14.18
N LYS A 422 -32.29 -3.23 -14.24
CA LYS A 422 -32.80 -2.69 -15.50
C LYS A 422 -31.88 -1.59 -16.01
N VAL A 423 -31.58 -1.60 -17.30
CA VAL A 423 -30.68 -0.62 -17.95
C VAL A 423 -31.35 0.02 -19.17
N ARG A 424 -30.95 1.26 -19.49
CA ARG A 424 -31.39 2.04 -20.67
C ARG A 424 -30.19 2.71 -21.31
N GLY A 425 -30.21 2.87 -22.64
CA GLY A 425 -29.03 3.29 -23.39
C GLY A 425 -28.08 2.13 -23.68
N LYS A 426 -27.06 2.40 -24.48
CA LYS A 426 -26.13 1.43 -25.04
C LYS A 426 -24.70 1.94 -25.04
N LYS A 427 -24.44 3.18 -25.45
CA LYS A 427 -23.08 3.74 -25.60
C LYS A 427 -22.78 4.78 -24.53
N ILE A 428 -21.75 4.53 -23.73
CA ILE A 428 -21.33 5.39 -22.62
C ILE A 428 -19.93 5.93 -22.89
N GLY A 429 -19.79 7.26 -22.93
CA GLY A 429 -18.49 7.91 -22.88
C GLY A 429 -17.95 7.90 -21.46
N PHE A 430 -16.69 7.51 -21.27
CA PHE A 430 -16.07 7.51 -19.96
C PHE A 430 -14.74 8.25 -19.97
N ILE A 431 -14.58 9.26 -19.11
CA ILE A 431 -13.33 9.99 -18.93
C ILE A 431 -12.64 9.45 -17.68
N PRO A 432 -11.49 8.74 -17.79
CA PRO A 432 -10.89 8.06 -16.66
C PRO A 432 -10.50 8.98 -15.49
N GLY A 433 -10.81 8.54 -14.28
CA GLY A 433 -10.38 9.16 -13.03
C GLY A 433 -9.21 8.41 -12.36
N SER A 434 -8.89 8.77 -11.12
CA SER A 434 -7.79 8.16 -10.37
C SER A 434 -8.22 6.81 -9.82
N GLY A 435 -7.62 5.73 -10.33
CA GLY A 435 -7.87 4.36 -9.84
C GLY A 435 -9.30 3.86 -10.10
N ASP A 436 -9.93 4.36 -11.17
CA ASP A 436 -11.34 4.06 -11.46
C ASP A 436 -11.50 2.71 -12.18
N VAL A 437 -12.43 1.91 -11.71
CA VAL A 437 -12.82 0.58 -12.22
C VAL A 437 -14.30 0.54 -12.64
N MET A 438 -14.92 1.71 -12.78
CA MET A 438 -16.27 1.87 -13.29
C MET A 438 -16.45 1.40 -14.74
N PRO A 439 -15.47 1.51 -15.67
CA PRO A 439 -15.62 0.97 -17.02
C PRO A 439 -15.95 -0.52 -17.04
N GLU A 440 -15.33 -1.30 -16.16
CA GLU A 440 -15.60 -2.73 -16.00
C GLU A 440 -17.03 -2.96 -15.52
N ALA A 441 -17.50 -2.18 -14.54
CA ALA A 441 -18.87 -2.23 -14.05
C ALA A 441 -19.90 -1.89 -15.15
N LEU A 442 -19.65 -0.85 -15.95
CA LEU A 442 -20.51 -0.48 -17.08
C LEU A 442 -20.56 -1.58 -18.14
N LYS A 443 -19.43 -2.23 -18.45
CA LYS A 443 -19.39 -3.39 -19.35
C LYS A 443 -20.18 -4.57 -18.79
N GLN A 444 -20.09 -4.84 -17.48
CA GLN A 444 -20.92 -5.87 -16.83
C GLN A 444 -22.41 -5.56 -16.90
N MET A 445 -22.79 -4.28 -16.92
CA MET A 445 -24.16 -3.81 -17.17
C MET A 445 -24.57 -3.88 -18.65
N GLY A 446 -23.71 -4.39 -19.54
CA GLY A 446 -23.99 -4.54 -20.97
C GLY A 446 -23.92 -3.25 -21.78
N TYR A 447 -23.24 -2.22 -21.28
CA TYR A 447 -22.95 -1.01 -22.05
C TYR A 447 -21.68 -1.15 -22.90
N GLU A 448 -21.70 -0.52 -24.07
CA GLU A 448 -20.51 -0.24 -24.88
C GLU A 448 -19.82 1.00 -24.30
N VAL A 449 -18.61 0.84 -23.77
CA VAL A 449 -17.87 1.93 -23.13
C VAL A 449 -16.81 2.48 -24.07
N LYS A 450 -16.95 3.74 -24.47
CA LYS A 450 -15.96 4.51 -25.23
C LYS A 450 -15.13 5.33 -24.24
N ILE A 451 -13.84 5.03 -24.11
CA ILE A 451 -12.93 5.87 -23.35
C ILE A 451 -12.73 7.20 -24.10
N LEU A 452 -12.88 8.30 -23.38
CA LEU A 452 -12.76 9.65 -23.91
C LEU A 452 -11.48 10.32 -23.41
N ASP A 453 -10.74 10.90 -24.34
CA ASP A 453 -9.57 11.74 -24.17
C ASP A 453 -9.80 13.16 -24.74
N ASP A 454 -8.79 14.04 -24.63
CA ASP A 454 -8.85 15.42 -25.12
C ASP A 454 -9.29 15.52 -26.59
N ALA A 455 -8.72 14.67 -27.45
CA ALA A 455 -9.00 14.68 -28.88
C ALA A 455 -10.45 14.24 -29.19
N SER A 456 -10.98 13.29 -28.43
CA SER A 456 -12.32 12.73 -28.65
C SER A 456 -13.46 13.62 -28.11
N VAL A 457 -13.18 14.52 -27.16
CA VAL A 457 -14.18 15.42 -26.57
C VAL A 457 -14.38 16.63 -27.50
N THR A 458 -15.24 16.42 -28.49
CA THR A 458 -15.71 17.39 -29.50
C THR A 458 -17.20 17.21 -29.73
N ASP A 459 -17.91 18.20 -30.29
CA ASP A 459 -19.36 18.09 -30.52
C ASP A 459 -19.71 16.83 -31.34
N ASP A 460 -18.93 16.52 -32.38
CA ASP A 460 -19.09 15.30 -33.18
C ASP A 460 -18.71 14.03 -32.41
N GLY A 461 -17.64 14.07 -31.62
CA GLY A 461 -17.15 12.91 -30.88
C GLY A 461 -18.10 12.42 -29.79
N LEU A 462 -19.00 13.30 -29.32
CA LEU A 462 -19.96 13.03 -28.25
C LEU A 462 -21.39 12.70 -28.72
N LYS A 463 -21.73 12.99 -29.99
CA LYS A 463 -23.13 12.93 -30.48
C LYS A 463 -23.81 11.56 -30.36
N ASP A 464 -23.05 10.47 -30.49
CA ASP A 464 -23.57 9.09 -30.50
C ASP A 464 -23.60 8.45 -29.10
N LEU A 465 -23.30 9.23 -28.06
CA LEU A 465 -23.23 8.75 -26.69
C LEU A 465 -24.56 9.02 -25.97
N ASP A 466 -25.05 8.01 -25.26
CA ASP A 466 -26.27 8.11 -24.46
C ASP A 466 -26.01 8.83 -23.13
N ALA A 467 -24.80 8.67 -22.59
CA ALA A 467 -24.32 9.37 -21.42
C ALA A 467 -22.80 9.53 -21.46
N ILE A 468 -22.29 10.56 -20.79
CA ILE A 468 -20.89 10.76 -20.48
C ILE A 468 -20.72 10.69 -18.98
N ILE A 469 -19.76 9.89 -18.53
CA ILE A 469 -19.42 9.77 -17.11
C ILE A 469 -17.96 10.19 -16.92
N THR A 470 -17.73 11.15 -16.04
CA THR A 470 -16.36 11.47 -15.62
C THR A 470 -16.00 10.66 -14.38
N GLY A 471 -14.85 10.01 -14.43
CA GLY A 471 -14.32 9.23 -13.32
C GLY A 471 -13.96 10.08 -12.11
N VAL A 472 -13.65 9.38 -11.02
CA VAL A 472 -13.28 9.99 -9.75
C VAL A 472 -12.11 10.98 -9.90
N ARG A 473 -12.30 12.24 -9.48
CA ARG A 473 -11.27 13.29 -9.58
C ARG A 473 -10.77 13.53 -11.02
N ALA A 474 -11.53 13.21 -12.06
CA ALA A 474 -11.10 13.37 -13.44
C ALA A 474 -10.62 14.81 -13.74
N TYR A 475 -11.29 15.84 -13.20
CA TYR A 475 -10.88 17.24 -13.37
C TYR A 475 -9.59 17.61 -12.64
N ASN A 476 -9.13 16.78 -11.69
CA ASN A 476 -7.84 16.96 -11.03
C ASN A 476 -6.67 16.28 -11.78
N ILE A 477 -6.97 15.35 -12.68
CA ILE A 477 -5.98 14.52 -13.37
C ILE A 477 -5.78 15.02 -14.80
N HIS A 478 -6.86 15.50 -15.41
CA HIS A 478 -6.90 15.95 -16.80
C HIS A 478 -7.05 17.46 -16.87
N GLU A 479 -5.94 18.17 -17.04
CA GLU A 479 -5.92 19.63 -17.18
C GLU A 479 -6.82 20.11 -18.35
N TRP A 480 -6.83 19.35 -19.45
CA TRP A 480 -7.61 19.63 -20.66
C TRP A 480 -9.13 19.66 -20.42
N LEU A 481 -9.63 18.99 -19.39
CA LEU A 481 -11.08 18.83 -19.17
C LEU A 481 -11.76 20.16 -18.86
N SER A 482 -11.07 21.08 -18.18
CA SER A 482 -11.57 22.43 -17.91
C SER A 482 -11.79 23.23 -19.20
N GLY A 483 -10.94 23.02 -20.21
CA GLY A 483 -11.06 23.65 -21.53
C GLY A 483 -12.20 23.09 -22.39
N LYS A 484 -12.82 21.96 -21.98
CA LYS A 484 -13.92 21.32 -22.71
C LYS A 484 -15.30 21.62 -22.14
N TYR A 485 -15.40 22.54 -21.17
CA TYR A 485 -16.66 22.89 -20.53
C TYR A 485 -17.78 23.20 -21.53
N ASP A 486 -17.51 24.07 -22.51
CA ASP A 486 -18.53 24.49 -23.47
C ASP A 486 -19.02 23.34 -24.37
N VAL A 487 -18.12 22.43 -24.77
CA VAL A 487 -18.47 21.23 -25.53
C VAL A 487 -19.39 20.31 -24.70
N MET A 488 -19.03 20.08 -23.43
CA MET A 488 -19.82 19.27 -22.51
C MET A 488 -21.22 19.87 -22.26
N MET A 489 -21.30 21.19 -22.05
CA MET A 489 -22.57 21.86 -21.84
C MET A 489 -23.45 21.89 -23.09
N ARG A 490 -22.87 22.04 -24.29
CA ARG A 490 -23.62 21.90 -25.55
C ARG A 490 -24.16 20.48 -25.74
N TYR A 491 -23.35 19.46 -25.44
CA TYR A 491 -23.80 18.07 -25.44
C TYR A 491 -25.02 17.89 -24.52
N VAL A 492 -24.96 18.37 -23.27
CA VAL A 492 -26.10 18.32 -22.34
C VAL A 492 -27.30 19.12 -22.88
N GLN A 493 -27.08 20.36 -23.34
CA GLN A 493 -28.15 21.21 -23.86
C GLN A 493 -28.90 20.58 -25.04
N ASN A 494 -28.19 19.79 -25.86
CA ASN A 494 -28.73 19.09 -27.03
C ASN A 494 -29.39 17.75 -26.73
N GLY A 495 -29.50 17.34 -25.46
CA GLY A 495 -30.17 16.09 -25.05
C GLY A 495 -29.27 15.07 -24.38
N GLY A 496 -27.96 15.35 -24.31
CA GLY A 496 -26.98 14.49 -23.66
C GLY A 496 -27.16 14.40 -22.15
N ASN A 497 -26.64 13.32 -21.57
CA ASN A 497 -26.57 13.11 -20.13
C ASN A 497 -25.12 13.20 -19.64
N LEU A 498 -24.81 14.12 -18.75
CA LEU A 498 -23.48 14.25 -18.15
C LEU A 498 -23.52 13.91 -16.66
N ILE A 499 -22.80 12.86 -16.28
CA ILE A 499 -22.69 12.37 -14.91
C ILE A 499 -21.26 12.62 -14.44
N VAL A 500 -21.09 13.52 -13.50
CA VAL A 500 -19.78 13.84 -12.92
C VAL A 500 -19.65 13.19 -11.57
N GLN A 501 -18.76 12.21 -11.43
CA GLN A 501 -18.38 11.71 -10.11
C GLN A 501 -17.59 12.77 -9.34
N TYR A 502 -17.52 12.60 -8.01
CA TYR A 502 -16.93 13.61 -7.14
C TYR A 502 -15.53 14.07 -7.59
N ASN A 503 -15.27 15.35 -7.35
CA ASN A 503 -13.97 15.97 -7.53
C ASN A 503 -13.53 16.63 -6.21
N ARG A 504 -12.30 17.10 -6.14
CA ARG A 504 -11.79 17.85 -4.98
C ARG A 504 -11.28 19.22 -5.42
N ASN A 505 -11.59 20.26 -4.66
CA ASN A 505 -10.91 21.54 -4.78
C ASN A 505 -9.47 21.39 -4.28
N GLN A 506 -8.49 21.41 -5.20
CA GLN A 506 -7.08 21.44 -4.81
C GLN A 506 -6.65 22.90 -4.67
N GLY A 507 -6.05 23.24 -3.53
CA GLY A 507 -5.54 24.58 -3.28
C GLY A 507 -4.51 24.97 -4.35
N GLY A 508 -4.87 25.92 -5.22
CA GLY A 508 -4.01 26.45 -6.29
C GLY A 508 -4.58 26.32 -7.71
N VAL A 509 -5.61 25.49 -7.94
CA VAL A 509 -6.29 25.37 -9.24
C VAL A 509 -7.67 26.03 -9.13
N SER A 510 -8.03 26.88 -10.10
CA SER A 510 -9.36 27.49 -10.21
C SER A 510 -10.43 26.39 -10.13
N ASN A 511 -11.44 26.56 -9.27
CA ASN A 511 -12.58 25.63 -9.19
C ASN A 511 -13.14 25.42 -10.60
N PRO A 512 -12.96 24.23 -11.21
CA PRO A 512 -13.35 24.03 -12.58
C PRO A 512 -14.86 24.20 -12.68
N LYS A 513 -15.31 24.89 -13.73
CA LYS A 513 -16.73 24.98 -14.03
C LYS A 513 -17.16 23.59 -14.50
N ILE A 514 -17.91 22.87 -13.67
CA ILE A 514 -18.29 21.47 -13.92
C ILE A 514 -19.75 21.36 -14.36
N GLY A 515 -20.65 22.11 -13.71
CA GLY A 515 -22.09 22.04 -13.93
C GLY A 515 -22.65 23.19 -14.77
N PRO A 516 -23.91 23.06 -15.22
CA PRO A 516 -24.61 24.11 -15.94
C PRO A 516 -24.99 25.31 -15.06
N TYR A 517 -25.19 25.10 -13.75
CA TYR A 517 -25.44 26.17 -12.78
C TYR A 517 -24.36 26.14 -11.67
N PRO A 518 -24.17 27.24 -10.93
CA PRO A 518 -23.15 27.30 -9.88
C PRO A 518 -23.44 26.34 -8.71
N PHE A 519 -22.41 25.62 -8.26
CA PHE A 519 -22.37 24.93 -6.98
C PHE A 519 -20.92 24.88 -6.48
N GLN A 520 -20.74 24.64 -5.18
CA GLN A 520 -19.43 24.43 -4.59
C GLN A 520 -19.23 22.97 -4.22
N ILE A 521 -17.99 22.50 -4.32
CA ILE A 521 -17.59 21.21 -3.77
C ILE A 521 -17.09 21.46 -2.35
N SER A 522 -17.79 20.93 -1.36
CA SER A 522 -17.43 21.05 0.06
C SER A 522 -16.48 19.92 0.50
N SER A 523 -15.97 20.02 1.73
CA SER A 523 -15.29 18.90 2.40
C SER A 523 -16.25 17.99 3.17
N THR A 524 -17.57 18.18 3.05
CA THR A 524 -18.58 17.38 3.74
C THR A 524 -18.50 15.93 3.27
N ARG A 525 -18.58 15.01 4.23
CA ARG A 525 -18.48 13.55 4.05
C ARG A 525 -19.48 12.88 4.98
N VAL A 526 -19.87 11.66 4.64
CA VAL A 526 -20.60 10.76 5.54
C VAL A 526 -19.80 9.47 5.55
N THR A 527 -19.09 9.24 6.66
CA THR A 527 -18.08 8.20 6.83
C THR A 527 -18.62 6.95 7.48
N GLU A 528 -19.76 7.01 8.16
CA GLU A 528 -20.43 5.82 8.71
C GLU A 528 -21.07 5.01 7.58
N GLU A 529 -20.63 3.76 7.38
CA GLU A 529 -21.15 2.87 6.32
C GLU A 529 -22.65 2.59 6.44
N ASP A 530 -23.15 2.56 7.66
CA ASP A 530 -24.53 2.24 8.03
C ASP A 530 -25.40 3.49 8.22
N ALA A 531 -24.86 4.69 7.96
CA ALA A 531 -25.63 5.93 8.02
C ALA A 531 -26.90 5.83 7.17
N VAL A 532 -28.03 6.21 7.78
CA VAL A 532 -29.36 6.13 7.17
C VAL A 532 -29.45 7.12 6.01
N VAL A 533 -29.88 6.64 4.85
CA VAL A 533 -30.08 7.49 3.66
C VAL A 533 -31.54 7.90 3.56
N LYS A 534 -31.84 9.18 3.80
CA LYS A 534 -33.19 9.72 3.68
C LYS A 534 -33.51 10.06 2.22
N PHE A 535 -34.69 9.65 1.75
CA PHE A 535 -35.19 10.00 0.43
C PHE A 535 -35.94 11.33 0.51
N VAL A 536 -35.19 12.43 0.41
CA VAL A 536 -35.71 13.80 0.51
C VAL A 536 -36.70 14.11 -0.62
N GLN A 537 -36.48 13.54 -1.80
CA GLN A 537 -37.38 13.64 -2.94
C GLN A 537 -37.76 12.23 -3.43
N PRO A 538 -38.68 11.53 -2.75
CA PRO A 538 -38.93 10.10 -2.98
C PRO A 538 -39.52 9.78 -4.37
N GLN A 539 -40.08 10.78 -5.06
CA GLN A 539 -40.62 10.66 -6.42
C GLN A 539 -39.58 10.98 -7.50
N HIS A 540 -38.36 11.38 -7.11
CA HIS A 540 -37.33 11.77 -8.07
C HIS A 540 -36.98 10.61 -9.02
N PRO A 541 -36.80 10.86 -10.33
CA PRO A 541 -36.43 9.88 -11.35
C PRO A 541 -35.34 8.89 -10.94
N VAL A 542 -34.24 9.41 -10.38
CA VAL A 542 -33.09 8.60 -9.97
C VAL A 542 -33.42 7.52 -8.92
N LEU A 543 -34.51 7.69 -8.16
CA LEU A 543 -34.97 6.73 -7.16
C LEU A 543 -36.04 5.77 -7.68
N ASN A 544 -36.52 5.96 -8.91
CA ASN A 544 -37.73 5.28 -9.39
C ASN A 544 -37.61 4.67 -10.79
N TYR A 545 -36.65 5.08 -11.62
CA TYR A 545 -36.59 4.63 -13.01
C TYR A 545 -35.16 4.43 -13.54
N PRO A 546 -34.89 3.32 -14.26
CA PRO A 546 -35.77 2.18 -14.51
C PRO A 546 -35.89 1.21 -13.32
N ASN A 547 -35.07 1.41 -12.28
CA ASN A 547 -35.10 0.62 -11.05
C ASN A 547 -35.73 1.41 -9.92
N LYS A 548 -36.59 0.79 -9.12
CA LYS A 548 -37.06 1.36 -7.85
C LYS A 548 -35.94 1.20 -6.82
N ILE A 549 -35.55 2.30 -6.19
CA ILE A 549 -34.56 2.35 -5.12
C ILE A 549 -35.26 2.30 -3.76
N SER A 550 -34.78 1.44 -2.86
CA SER A 550 -35.28 1.28 -1.50
C SER A 550 -34.14 1.44 -0.48
N GLN A 551 -34.45 1.41 0.82
CA GLN A 551 -33.42 1.40 1.86
C GLN A 551 -32.51 0.17 1.78
N GLU A 552 -33.01 -0.96 1.29
CA GLU A 552 -32.22 -2.20 1.17
C GLU A 552 -31.09 -2.08 0.16
N ASP A 553 -31.27 -1.25 -0.86
CA ASP A 553 -30.20 -0.95 -1.79
C ASP A 553 -29.00 -0.36 -1.03
N PHE A 554 -29.26 0.35 0.09
CA PHE A 554 -28.33 0.93 1.05
C PHE A 554 -27.67 -0.03 2.06
N ASN A 555 -27.94 -1.32 2.00
CA ASN A 555 -27.27 -2.31 2.86
C ASN A 555 -25.87 -2.67 2.33
N ASP A 556 -25.01 -3.18 3.21
CA ASP A 556 -23.66 -3.70 2.91
C ASP A 556 -22.77 -2.75 2.08
N TRP A 557 -22.97 -1.46 2.27
CA TRP A 557 -22.11 -0.42 1.73
C TRP A 557 -20.75 -0.49 2.44
N VAL A 558 -19.65 -0.36 1.70
CA VAL A 558 -18.30 -0.44 2.27
C VAL A 558 -17.68 0.95 2.47
N GLN A 559 -16.96 1.13 3.58
CA GLN A 559 -16.19 2.31 3.96
C GLN A 559 -16.94 3.61 4.26
N GLU A 560 -17.56 4.25 3.27
CA GLU A 560 -18.21 5.57 3.47
C GLU A 560 -19.48 5.63 2.59
N ARG A 561 -20.42 6.54 2.87
CA ARG A 561 -21.60 6.77 2.00
C ARG A 561 -21.28 7.74 0.88
N SER A 562 -20.66 8.86 1.22
CA SER A 562 -20.39 9.94 0.28
C SER A 562 -19.23 10.82 0.71
N THR A 563 -18.60 11.45 -0.28
CA THR A 563 -17.42 12.28 -0.07
C THR A 563 -17.42 13.49 -0.99
N TYR A 564 -16.92 14.62 -0.50
CA TYR A 564 -16.85 15.89 -1.24
C TYR A 564 -18.19 16.30 -1.85
N GLN A 565 -19.21 16.38 -0.98
CA GLN A 565 -20.58 16.69 -1.37
C GLN A 565 -20.72 18.09 -1.98
N ALA A 566 -21.70 18.25 -2.86
CA ALA A 566 -22.07 19.56 -3.37
C ALA A 566 -22.69 20.42 -2.25
N ASP A 567 -22.37 21.70 -2.23
CA ASP A 567 -22.92 22.68 -1.30
C ASP A 567 -23.14 23.99 -2.04
N GLN A 568 -23.93 24.90 -1.46
CA GLN A 568 -24.21 26.24 -2.01
C GLN A 568 -24.64 26.20 -3.50
N PHE A 569 -25.38 25.16 -3.89
CA PHE A 569 -25.86 25.03 -5.26
C PHE A 569 -27.03 25.99 -5.50
N ILE A 570 -26.91 26.81 -6.55
CA ILE A 570 -27.87 27.83 -6.94
C ILE A 570 -28.51 27.41 -8.27
N GLY A 571 -29.83 27.56 -8.39
CA GLY A 571 -30.56 27.27 -9.62
C GLY A 571 -31.52 26.08 -9.47
N LYS A 572 -31.65 25.29 -10.54
CA LYS A 572 -32.68 24.23 -10.65
C LYS A 572 -32.15 22.85 -10.24
N TYR A 573 -31.29 22.81 -9.22
CA TYR A 573 -30.76 21.54 -8.73
C TYR A 573 -31.79 20.83 -7.84
N GLU A 574 -31.92 19.53 -8.07
CA GLU A 574 -32.70 18.59 -7.27
C GLU A 574 -31.73 17.71 -6.48
N ALA A 575 -31.98 17.54 -5.18
CA ALA A 575 -31.10 16.81 -4.26
C ALA A 575 -31.90 15.69 -3.58
N PRO A 576 -32.01 14.50 -4.20
CA PRO A 576 -32.98 13.49 -3.79
C PRO A 576 -32.62 12.72 -2.52
N LEU A 577 -31.38 12.83 -2.04
CA LEU A 577 -30.84 12.06 -0.92
C LEU A 577 -30.35 12.99 0.19
N GLY A 578 -30.62 12.64 1.45
CA GLY A 578 -30.10 13.30 2.65
C GLY A 578 -29.42 12.28 3.57
N MET A 579 -28.29 12.63 4.18
CA MET A 579 -27.52 11.75 5.06
C MET A 579 -26.57 12.53 5.98
N ASN A 580 -26.19 11.91 7.11
CA ASN A 580 -25.17 12.40 8.05
C ASN A 580 -24.62 11.24 8.89
N ASP A 581 -23.40 11.45 9.40
CA ASP A 581 -22.87 10.64 10.50
C ASP A 581 -23.58 10.99 11.81
N LYS A 582 -23.51 10.09 12.80
CA LYS A 582 -24.18 10.26 14.08
C LYS A 582 -23.71 11.52 14.81
N GLY A 583 -24.67 12.41 15.09
CA GLY A 583 -24.41 13.69 15.78
C GLY A 583 -23.95 14.82 14.86
N GLU A 584 -23.79 14.56 13.57
CA GLU A 584 -23.50 15.60 12.57
C GLU A 584 -24.76 16.16 11.91
N LYS A 585 -24.61 17.31 11.24
CA LYS A 585 -25.71 17.96 10.51
C LYS A 585 -26.00 17.19 9.20
N GLU A 586 -27.27 16.96 8.92
CA GLU A 586 -27.72 16.41 7.63
C GLU A 586 -27.26 17.26 6.44
N SER A 587 -26.78 16.58 5.40
CA SER A 587 -26.45 17.17 4.12
C SER A 587 -27.13 16.42 2.97
N THR A 588 -27.55 17.16 1.94
CA THR A 588 -28.22 16.62 0.75
C THR A 588 -27.33 16.61 -0.50
N GLY A 589 -26.10 17.09 -0.38
CA GLY A 589 -25.17 17.28 -1.49
C GLY A 589 -24.52 16.01 -2.06
N SER A 590 -24.87 14.83 -1.54
CA SER A 590 -24.32 13.54 -1.98
C SER A 590 -24.68 13.18 -3.42
N LEU A 591 -25.81 13.70 -3.90
CA LEU A 591 -26.28 13.57 -5.27
C LEU A 591 -27.12 14.79 -5.60
N ILE A 592 -26.70 15.57 -6.59
CA ILE A 592 -27.53 16.64 -7.16
C ILE A 592 -27.72 16.39 -8.65
N THR A 593 -28.91 16.66 -9.16
CA THR A 593 -29.22 16.57 -10.59
C THR A 593 -29.94 17.82 -11.07
N THR A 594 -29.87 18.11 -12.37
CA THR A 594 -30.63 19.22 -12.96
C THR A 594 -30.85 19.00 -14.44
N LYS A 595 -31.98 19.51 -14.94
CA LYS A 595 -32.26 19.61 -16.38
C LYS A 595 -31.56 20.84 -16.96
N TYR A 596 -30.93 20.67 -18.12
CA TYR A 596 -30.30 21.76 -18.85
C TYR A 596 -30.50 21.59 -20.36
N GLY A 597 -31.21 22.53 -20.97
CA GLY A 597 -31.72 22.36 -22.33
C GLY A 597 -32.62 21.13 -22.44
N LYS A 598 -32.30 20.22 -23.37
CA LYS A 598 -33.02 18.96 -23.57
C LYS A 598 -32.43 17.79 -22.79
N GLY A 599 -31.29 17.97 -22.13
CA GLY A 599 -30.56 16.91 -21.44
C GLY A 599 -30.50 17.09 -19.93
N ASN A 600 -29.61 16.31 -19.32
CA ASN A 600 -29.47 16.24 -17.87
C ASN A 600 -28.01 16.32 -17.43
N PHE A 601 -27.83 16.87 -16.24
CA PHE A 601 -26.56 16.88 -15.53
C PHE A 601 -26.76 16.26 -14.15
N ALA A 602 -25.81 15.44 -13.70
CA ALA A 602 -25.73 14.94 -12.33
C ALA A 602 -24.32 15.10 -11.77
N TYR A 603 -24.22 15.60 -10.54
CA TYR A 603 -23.00 15.50 -9.73
C TYR A 603 -23.21 14.43 -8.66
N VAL A 604 -22.38 13.41 -8.67
CA VAL A 604 -22.52 12.19 -7.87
C VAL A 604 -21.33 12.07 -6.92
N SER A 605 -21.59 12.35 -5.64
CA SER A 605 -20.59 12.28 -4.58
C SER A 605 -20.74 11.05 -3.68
N LEU A 606 -21.80 10.26 -3.89
CA LEU A 606 -21.87 8.87 -3.44
C LEU A 606 -20.62 8.10 -3.88
N VAL A 607 -20.07 7.26 -3.01
CA VAL A 607 -18.81 6.55 -3.28
C VAL A 607 -18.99 5.30 -4.15
N MET A 608 -19.69 5.46 -5.27
CA MET A 608 -20.01 4.42 -6.25
C MET A 608 -18.76 3.68 -6.73
N PHE A 609 -17.64 4.38 -6.89
CA PHE A 609 -16.34 3.80 -7.26
C PHE A 609 -15.81 2.76 -6.26
N ARG A 610 -16.26 2.76 -5.00
CA ARG A 610 -15.96 1.69 -4.01
C ARG A 610 -17.04 0.61 -3.99
N GLN A 611 -18.29 1.01 -4.21
CA GLN A 611 -19.45 0.10 -4.11
C GLN A 611 -19.61 -0.82 -5.30
N LEU A 612 -19.35 -0.34 -6.52
CA LEU A 612 -19.43 -1.16 -7.73
C LEU A 612 -18.40 -2.30 -7.70
N PRO A 613 -17.12 -2.08 -7.32
CA PRO A 613 -16.15 -3.17 -7.15
C PRO A 613 -16.45 -4.08 -5.95
N ALA A 614 -17.07 -3.55 -4.90
CA ALA A 614 -17.58 -4.36 -3.79
C ALA A 614 -18.84 -5.16 -4.16
N GLY A 615 -19.36 -4.99 -5.37
CA GLY A 615 -20.54 -5.69 -5.89
C GLY A 615 -21.82 -5.36 -5.12
N ASN A 616 -22.04 -4.09 -4.76
CA ASN A 616 -23.29 -3.65 -4.13
C ASN A 616 -24.40 -3.49 -5.21
N PRO A 617 -25.50 -4.25 -5.17
CA PRO A 617 -26.56 -4.18 -6.18
C PRO A 617 -27.25 -2.81 -6.26
N GLY A 618 -27.42 -2.14 -5.12
CA GLY A 618 -28.01 -0.80 -5.03
C GLY A 618 -27.22 0.23 -5.81
N ALA A 619 -25.89 0.19 -5.72
CA ALA A 619 -25.02 1.03 -6.53
C ALA A 619 -25.22 0.79 -8.04
N PHE A 620 -25.33 -0.46 -8.50
CA PHE A 620 -25.60 -0.73 -9.92
C PHE A 620 -26.96 -0.17 -10.38
N LYS A 621 -28.01 -0.30 -9.55
CA LYS A 621 -29.33 0.28 -9.85
C LYS A 621 -29.30 1.80 -9.91
N ILE A 622 -28.64 2.46 -8.95
CA ILE A 622 -28.49 3.92 -8.94
C ILE A 622 -27.72 4.39 -10.18
N LEU A 623 -26.63 3.70 -10.55
CA LEU A 623 -25.88 4.02 -11.78
C LEU A 623 -26.74 3.85 -13.02
N ALA A 624 -27.52 2.76 -13.12
CA ALA A 624 -28.43 2.54 -14.23
C ALA A 624 -29.50 3.64 -14.33
N ASN A 625 -30.06 4.06 -13.20
CA ASN A 625 -31.03 5.15 -13.12
C ASN A 625 -30.42 6.49 -13.53
N LEU A 626 -29.19 6.78 -13.09
CA LEU A 626 -28.45 7.98 -13.49
C LEU A 626 -28.23 8.02 -15.01
N VAL A 627 -27.77 6.92 -15.61
CA VAL A 627 -27.58 6.81 -17.07
C VAL A 627 -28.92 7.00 -17.81
N ALA A 628 -30.01 6.49 -17.25
CA ALA A 628 -31.34 6.54 -17.84
C ALA A 628 -32.09 7.87 -17.62
N LEU A 629 -31.58 8.83 -16.84
CA LEU A 629 -32.30 10.05 -16.45
C LEU A 629 -33.02 10.79 -17.59
N PRO A 630 -32.42 11.01 -18.79
CA PRO A 630 -33.12 11.67 -19.89
C PRO A 630 -34.18 10.83 -20.59
N LYS A 631 -34.24 9.53 -20.31
CA LYS A 631 -35.01 8.52 -21.06
C LYS A 631 -36.25 8.05 -20.31
N GLN A 632 -36.79 8.89 -19.43
CA GLN A 632 -38.05 8.59 -18.79
C GLN A 632 -39.19 8.64 -19.85
N PRO A 633 -40.10 7.64 -19.84
CA PRO A 633 -41.25 7.63 -20.73
C PRO A 633 -42.25 8.74 -20.44
#